data_AF-A0A0P6XHR9-F1
#
_entry.id   AF-A0A0P6XHR9-F1
#
_cell.length_a   1.000
_cell.length_b   1.000
_cell.length_c   1.000
_cell.angle_alpha   90.00
_cell.angle_beta   90.00
_cell.angle_gamma   90.00
#
_symmetry.space_group_name_H-M   'P 1'
#
loop_
_entity.id
_entity.type
_entity.pdbx_description
1 polymer ?
#
loop_
_entity_poly.entity_id
_entity_poly.type
_entity_poly.pdbx_seq_one_letter_code
_entity_poly.pdbx_strand_id
1 'polypeptide(L)'
;MKKNMFLALAFLLIVCVLISSLLRENQKDERMKLAQTLGVRLEDHPPETDFPVSYFSAQLIEGMTLDEVHNLIIGFDQVYNCSNSVEVYYYFGANENMAFRFRVFYDENLSFKRLESEDPDSSYLSIEECKTGLLLK
;
A
#
# COMPACT_ATOMS: atom_id res chain seq x y z
N MET A 1 -26.70 -36.16 -8.90
CA MET A 1 -25.38 -35.59 -8.50
C MET A 1 -25.09 -34.19 -9.05
N LYS A 2 -25.38 -33.85 -10.33
CA LYS A 2 -25.07 -32.53 -10.91
C LYS A 2 -25.78 -31.32 -10.25
N LYS A 3 -27.02 -31.49 -9.76
CA LYS A 3 -27.82 -30.40 -9.15
C LYS A 3 -27.25 -29.88 -7.82
N ASN A 4 -26.72 -30.77 -6.98
CA ASN A 4 -26.10 -30.41 -5.70
C ASN A 4 -24.73 -29.75 -5.92
N MET A 5 -24.00 -30.17 -6.96
CA MET A 5 -22.73 -29.56 -7.37
C MET A 5 -22.95 -28.13 -7.89
N PHE A 6 -24.01 -27.89 -8.66
CA PHE A 6 -24.37 -26.54 -9.13
C PHE A 6 -24.77 -25.61 -7.97
N LEU A 7 -25.56 -26.11 -7.01
CA LEU A 7 -25.92 -25.36 -5.79
C LEU A 7 -24.69 -25.03 -4.94
N ALA A 8 -23.77 -25.97 -4.77
CA ALA A 8 -22.52 -25.73 -4.05
C ALA A 8 -21.63 -24.69 -4.76
N LEU A 9 -21.52 -24.75 -6.10
CA LEU A 9 -20.75 -23.78 -6.88
C LEU A 9 -21.38 -22.38 -6.82
N ALA A 10 -22.70 -22.28 -6.90
CA ALA A 10 -23.42 -21.01 -6.78
C ALA A 10 -23.26 -20.40 -5.38
N PHE A 11 -23.33 -21.22 -4.33
CA PHE A 11 -23.06 -20.77 -2.95
C PHE A 11 -21.62 -20.29 -2.78
N LEU A 12 -20.64 -21.03 -3.30
CA LEU A 12 -19.22 -20.62 -3.27
C LEU A 12 -19.02 -19.26 -3.96
N LEU A 13 -19.62 -19.06 -5.14
CA LEU A 13 -19.59 -17.80 -5.87
C LEU A 13 -20.16 -16.64 -5.05
N ILE A 14 -21.32 -16.84 -4.39
CA ILE A 14 -21.93 -15.83 -3.52
C ILE A 14 -20.99 -15.48 -2.36
N VAL A 15 -20.40 -16.49 -1.71
CA VAL A 15 -19.45 -16.27 -0.61
C VAL A 15 -18.23 -15.49 -1.08
N CYS A 16 -17.64 -15.82 -2.24
CA CYS A 16 -16.53 -15.07 -2.81
C CYS A 16 -16.89 -13.60 -3.08
N VAL A 17 -18.06 -13.34 -3.69
CA VAL A 17 -18.52 -11.98 -3.97
C VAL A 17 -18.71 -11.18 -2.67
N LEU A 18 -19.30 -11.79 -1.64
CA LEU A 18 -19.49 -11.15 -0.33
C LEU A 18 -18.15 -10.81 0.33
N ILE A 19 -17.20 -11.73 0.33
CA ILE A 19 -15.85 -11.50 0.88
C ILE A 19 -15.16 -10.35 0.15
N SER A 20 -15.18 -10.35 -1.18
CA SER A 20 -14.59 -9.27 -1.98
C SER A 20 -15.25 -7.91 -1.71
N SER A 21 -16.57 -7.88 -1.52
CA SER A 21 -17.28 -6.64 -1.19
C SER A 21 -16.91 -6.09 0.19
N LEU A 22 -16.83 -6.96 1.21
CA LEU A 22 -16.43 -6.59 2.56
C LEU A 22 -14.98 -6.06 2.59
N LEU A 23 -14.08 -6.71 1.85
CA LEU A 23 -12.68 -6.28 1.74
C LEU A 23 -12.58 -4.87 1.14
N ARG A 24 -13.35 -4.62 0.07
CA ARG A 24 -13.36 -3.30 -0.59
C ARG A 24 -13.90 -2.20 0.31
N GLU A 25 -14.90 -2.51 1.15
CA GLU A 25 -15.45 -1.58 2.13
C GLU A 25 -14.42 -1.24 3.21
N ASN A 26 -13.75 -2.25 3.78
CA ASN A 26 -12.68 -2.04 4.77
C ASN A 26 -11.55 -1.16 4.22
N GLN A 27 -11.07 -1.43 3.00
CA GLN A 27 -10.02 -0.62 2.37
C GLN A 27 -10.47 0.83 2.10
N LYS A 28 -11.77 1.06 1.86
CA LYS A 28 -12.31 2.41 1.74
C LYS A 28 -12.27 3.13 3.08
N ASP A 29 -12.69 2.46 4.15
CA ASP A 29 -12.68 3.04 5.50
C ASP A 29 -11.26 3.37 5.98
N GLU A 30 -10.29 2.49 5.69
CA GLU A 30 -8.89 2.73 6.05
C GLU A 30 -8.29 3.91 5.28
N ARG A 31 -8.57 4.03 3.98
CA ARG A 31 -8.20 5.21 3.18
C ARG A 31 -8.81 6.49 3.74
N MET A 32 -10.08 6.46 4.12
CA MET A 32 -10.76 7.62 4.70
C MET A 32 -10.13 8.03 6.03
N LYS A 33 -9.81 7.07 6.90
CA LYS A 33 -9.12 7.34 8.18
C LYS A 33 -7.73 7.94 7.97
N LEU A 34 -6.96 7.42 7.01
CA LEU A 34 -5.64 7.96 6.71
C LEU A 34 -5.75 9.37 6.13
N ALA A 35 -6.68 9.63 5.21
CA ALA A 35 -6.92 10.97 4.67
C ALA A 35 -7.27 11.98 5.78
N GLN A 36 -8.16 11.59 6.71
CA GLN A 36 -8.47 12.42 7.89
C GLN A 36 -7.24 12.69 8.77
N THR A 37 -6.40 11.68 8.98
CA THR A 37 -5.15 11.80 9.75
C THR A 37 -4.18 12.78 9.09
N LEU A 38 -4.12 12.76 7.76
CA LEU A 38 -3.30 13.67 6.96
C LEU A 38 -3.95 15.05 6.76
N GLY A 39 -5.20 15.25 7.22
CA GLY A 39 -5.93 16.50 7.06
C GLY A 39 -6.35 16.80 5.62
N VAL A 40 -6.47 15.77 4.78
CA VAL A 40 -6.84 15.89 3.36
C VAL A 40 -8.17 15.18 3.07
N ARG A 41 -8.73 15.44 1.88
CA ARG A 41 -9.92 14.77 1.38
C ARG A 41 -9.52 13.78 0.29
N LEU A 42 -10.10 12.58 0.29
CA LEU A 42 -9.73 11.55 -0.69
C LEU A 42 -10.02 12.01 -2.13
N GLU A 43 -11.09 12.79 -2.30
CA GLU A 43 -11.56 13.27 -3.60
C GLU A 43 -10.56 14.23 -4.27
N ASP A 44 -9.65 14.83 -3.49
CA ASP A 44 -8.60 15.72 -3.99
C ASP A 44 -7.39 14.93 -4.57
N HIS A 45 -7.40 13.60 -4.46
CA HIS A 45 -6.30 12.72 -4.90
C HIS A 45 -6.76 11.61 -5.87
N PRO A 46 -7.25 11.96 -7.08
CA PRO A 46 -7.75 10.98 -8.04
C PRO A 46 -6.61 10.22 -8.76
N PRO A 47 -6.82 8.92 -9.10
CA PRO A 47 -7.98 8.13 -8.69
C PRO A 47 -7.85 7.76 -7.20
N GLU A 48 -8.95 7.82 -6.46
CA GLU A 48 -8.97 7.50 -5.01
C GLU A 48 -8.43 6.09 -4.71
N THR A 49 -8.48 5.20 -5.70
CA THR A 49 -7.92 3.84 -5.66
C THR A 49 -6.42 3.83 -5.45
N ASP A 50 -5.72 4.90 -5.80
CA ASP A 50 -4.25 4.98 -5.71
C ASP A 50 -3.81 5.69 -4.43
N PHE A 51 -4.75 6.15 -3.60
CA PHE A 51 -4.42 6.69 -2.28
C PHE A 51 -3.92 5.55 -1.35
N PRO A 52 -2.78 5.72 -0.64
CA PRO A 52 -2.08 6.98 -0.36
C PRO A 52 -0.87 7.27 -1.27
N VAL A 53 -0.56 6.40 -2.24
CA VAL A 53 0.58 6.57 -3.15
C VAL A 53 0.49 7.92 -3.87
N SER A 54 -0.67 8.24 -4.44
CA SER A 54 -0.88 9.48 -5.18
C SER A 54 -0.61 10.71 -4.31
N TYR A 55 -0.98 10.67 -3.03
CA TYR A 55 -0.70 11.72 -2.07
C TYR A 55 0.80 11.85 -1.79
N PHE A 56 1.46 10.77 -1.37
CA PHE A 56 2.88 10.83 -1.01
C PHE A 56 3.79 11.15 -2.20
N SER A 57 3.45 10.65 -3.39
CA SER A 57 4.15 11.00 -4.64
C SER A 57 4.13 12.51 -4.91
N ALA A 58 3.05 13.21 -4.53
CA ALA A 58 2.95 14.66 -4.66
C ALA A 58 3.66 15.44 -3.55
N GLN A 59 3.85 14.84 -2.36
CA GLN A 59 4.50 15.49 -1.22
C GLN A 59 6.02 15.29 -1.20
N LEU A 60 6.50 14.14 -1.68
CA LEU A 60 7.91 13.79 -1.68
C LEU A 60 8.64 14.50 -2.81
N ILE A 61 9.72 15.20 -2.48
CA ILE A 61 10.53 15.98 -3.43
C ILE A 61 11.93 15.40 -3.45
N GLU A 62 12.49 15.18 -4.64
CA GLU A 62 13.86 14.68 -4.81
C GLU A 62 14.86 15.52 -3.99
N GLY A 63 15.72 14.84 -3.24
CA GLY A 63 16.68 15.45 -2.33
C GLY A 63 16.23 15.62 -0.88
N MET A 64 14.96 15.33 -0.55
CA MET A 64 14.52 15.26 0.86
C MET A 64 15.36 14.27 1.66
N THR A 65 15.72 14.64 2.88
CA THR A 65 16.47 13.76 3.78
C THR A 65 15.62 12.58 4.23
N LEU A 66 16.27 11.48 4.62
CA LEU A 66 15.62 10.31 5.21
C LEU A 66 14.62 10.69 6.32
N ASP A 67 15.03 11.58 7.23
CA ASP A 67 14.21 12.02 8.35
C ASP A 67 12.96 12.80 7.89
N GLU A 68 13.08 13.63 6.85
CA GLU A 68 11.94 14.34 6.25
C GLU A 68 10.95 13.36 5.62
N VAL A 69 11.45 12.35 4.90
CA VAL A 69 10.62 11.30 4.30
C VAL A 69 9.88 10.51 5.38
N HIS A 70 10.57 10.09 6.44
CA HIS A 70 9.98 9.34 7.54
C HIS A 70 8.93 10.13 8.32
N ASN A 71 9.08 11.45 8.40
CA ASN A 71 8.08 12.32 9.01
C ASN A 71 6.87 12.56 8.10
N LEU A 72 7.04 12.48 6.77
CA LEU A 72 5.95 12.64 5.80
C LEU A 72 5.13 11.35 5.63
N ILE A 73 5.80 10.21 5.47
CA ILE A 73 5.14 8.92 5.23
C ILE A 73 4.69 8.33 6.58
N ILE A 74 3.40 8.46 6.86
CA ILE A 74 2.80 8.03 8.12
C ILE A 74 1.57 7.14 7.90
N GLY A 75 1.19 6.40 8.94
CA GLY A 75 -0.03 5.58 8.93
C GLY A 75 0.09 4.27 8.15
N PHE A 76 1.32 3.87 7.81
CA PHE A 76 1.60 2.54 7.28
C PHE A 76 1.42 1.47 8.36
N ASP A 77 0.97 0.29 7.96
CA ASP A 77 0.85 -0.88 8.85
C ASP A 77 2.21 -1.53 9.07
N GLN A 78 3.04 -1.56 8.03
CA GLN A 78 4.37 -2.16 8.07
C GLN A 78 5.32 -1.48 7.09
N VAL A 79 6.60 -1.51 7.42
CA VAL A 79 7.67 -1.06 6.55
C VAL A 79 8.82 -2.05 6.57
N TYR A 80 9.46 -2.22 5.41
CA TYR A 80 10.60 -3.08 5.22
C TYR A 80 11.75 -2.33 4.58
N ASN A 81 12.95 -2.58 5.08
CA ASN A 81 14.21 -2.20 4.48
C ASN A 81 14.70 -3.35 3.59
N CYS A 82 14.76 -3.12 2.28
CA CYS A 82 15.11 -4.13 1.28
C CYS A 82 16.54 -3.98 0.75
N SER A 83 17.24 -2.92 1.13
CA SER A 83 18.64 -2.65 0.85
C SER A 83 19.08 -1.41 1.63
N ASN A 84 20.34 -1.00 1.53
CA ASN A 84 20.82 0.24 2.15
C ASN A 84 20.17 1.53 1.60
N SER A 85 19.28 1.45 0.60
CA SER A 85 18.67 2.61 -0.04
C SER A 85 17.23 2.38 -0.51
N VAL A 86 16.55 1.34 0.00
CA VAL A 86 15.17 1.03 -0.40
C VAL A 86 14.33 0.67 0.81
N GLU A 87 13.20 1.37 0.94
CA GLU A 87 12.12 1.02 1.87
C GLU A 87 10.86 0.64 1.11
N VAL A 88 10.06 -0.25 1.68
CA VAL A 88 8.77 -0.68 1.13
C VAL A 88 7.71 -0.50 2.20
N TYR A 89 6.72 0.34 1.91
CA TYR A 89 5.64 0.69 2.83
C TYR A 89 4.36 -0.07 2.46
N TYR A 90 3.69 -0.59 3.49
CA TYR A 90 2.46 -1.37 3.38
C TYR A 90 1.30 -0.63 4.04
N TYR A 91 0.18 -0.55 3.34
CA TYR A 91 -1.07 0.04 3.81
C TYR A 91 -2.23 -0.91 3.55
N PHE A 92 -3.22 -0.91 4.45
CA PHE A 92 -4.55 -1.51 4.25
C PHE A 92 -4.49 -3.03 4.07
N GLY A 93 -3.54 -3.68 4.75
CA GLY A 93 -3.37 -5.12 4.70
C GLY A 93 -1.98 -5.59 5.14
N ALA A 94 -1.94 -6.63 5.97
CA ALA A 94 -0.70 -7.31 6.37
C ALA A 94 -0.30 -8.45 5.41
N ASN A 95 -1.19 -8.86 4.51
CA ASN A 95 -0.94 -9.93 3.54
C ASN A 95 -0.49 -9.35 2.20
N GLU A 96 0.57 -9.92 1.61
CA GLU A 96 1.20 -9.46 0.37
C GLU A 96 0.24 -9.31 -0.82
N ASN A 97 -0.85 -10.07 -0.86
CA ASN A 97 -1.80 -10.04 -1.99
C ASN A 97 -2.95 -9.04 -1.81
N MET A 98 -3.02 -8.35 -0.68
CA MET A 98 -4.17 -7.48 -0.34
C MET A 98 -3.74 -6.08 0.15
N ALA A 99 -2.46 -5.89 0.43
CA ALA A 99 -1.89 -4.62 0.86
C ALA A 99 -1.68 -3.68 -0.33
N PHE A 100 -1.94 -2.40 -0.14
CA PHE A 100 -1.39 -1.35 -0.97
C PHE A 100 0.07 -1.14 -0.62
N ARG A 101 0.95 -1.15 -1.64
CA ARG A 101 2.39 -1.08 -1.44
C ARG A 101 3.04 -0.08 -2.37
N PHE A 102 4.08 0.56 -1.87
CA PHE A 102 5.01 1.31 -2.68
C PHE A 102 6.42 1.25 -2.10
N ARG A 103 7.42 1.40 -2.97
CA ARG A 103 8.82 1.53 -2.60
C ARG A 103 9.25 2.97 -2.64
N VAL A 104 10.12 3.32 -1.71
CA VAL A 104 10.87 4.57 -1.71
C VAL A 104 12.33 4.23 -1.95
N PHE A 105 12.92 4.89 -2.95
CA PHE A 105 14.33 4.78 -3.28
C PHE A 105 15.06 6.00 -2.78
N TYR A 106 16.19 5.76 -2.14
CA TYR A 106 17.15 6.77 -1.71
C TYR A 106 18.43 6.71 -2.55
N ASP A 107 19.20 7.79 -2.56
CA ASP A 107 20.56 7.80 -3.08
C ASP A 107 21.57 7.26 -2.05
N GLU A 108 22.86 7.34 -2.38
CA GLU A 108 23.95 6.89 -1.49
C GLU A 108 24.06 7.71 -0.19
N ASN A 109 23.48 8.92 -0.17
CA ASN A 109 23.45 9.81 0.99
C ASN A 109 22.14 9.70 1.78
N LEU A 110 21.30 8.70 1.50
CA LEU A 110 19.98 8.51 2.08
C LEU A 110 19.03 9.71 1.83
N SER A 111 19.18 10.35 0.67
CA SER A 111 18.25 11.39 0.20
C SER A 111 17.24 10.78 -0.78
N PHE A 112 15.98 11.18 -0.66
CA PHE A 112 14.88 10.71 -1.49
C PHE A 112 15.19 10.91 -2.97
N LYS A 113 15.00 9.86 -3.75
CA LYS A 113 15.19 9.87 -5.20
C LYS A 113 13.86 9.74 -5.94
N ARG A 114 13.07 8.72 -5.58
CA ARG A 114 11.79 8.45 -6.23
C ARG A 114 10.93 7.48 -5.43
N LEU A 115 9.65 7.46 -5.78
CA LEU A 115 8.66 6.52 -5.29
C LEU A 115 8.18 5.65 -6.47
N GLU A 116 8.02 4.35 -6.25
CA GLU A 116 7.42 3.41 -7.21
C GLU A 116 6.30 2.63 -6.53
N SER A 117 5.09 2.64 -7.09
CA SER A 117 3.99 1.79 -6.64
C SER A 117 3.86 0.54 -7.49
N GLU A 118 3.15 -0.46 -6.95
CA GLU A 118 2.71 -1.58 -7.79
C GLU A 118 1.66 -1.13 -8.80
N ASP A 119 1.73 -1.73 -9.98
CA ASP A 119 0.60 -1.73 -10.90
C ASP A 119 -0.52 -2.59 -10.28
N PRO A 120 -1.78 -2.11 -10.23
CA PRO A 120 -2.91 -2.90 -9.76
C PRO A 120 -3.04 -4.29 -10.41
N ASP A 121 -2.54 -4.46 -11.64
CA ASP A 121 -2.59 -5.72 -12.39
C ASP A 121 -1.33 -6.61 -12.20
N SER A 122 -0.32 -6.13 -11.45
CA SER A 122 0.93 -6.86 -11.22
C SER A 122 1.54 -6.55 -9.86
N SER A 123 1.32 -7.45 -8.89
CA SER A 123 2.07 -7.45 -7.63
C SER A 123 3.45 -8.09 -7.84
N TYR A 124 4.51 -7.27 -7.77
CA TYR A 124 5.90 -7.71 -7.99
C TYR A 124 6.86 -7.27 -6.87
N LEU A 125 6.40 -6.55 -5.84
CA LEU A 125 7.29 -6.22 -4.72
C LEU A 125 7.47 -7.42 -3.79
N SER A 126 8.52 -8.20 -4.06
CA SER A 126 9.03 -9.23 -3.14
C SER A 126 9.76 -8.59 -1.98
N ILE A 127 9.53 -9.15 -0.78
CA ILE A 127 10.20 -8.77 0.47
C ILE A 127 11.08 -9.89 1.04
N GLU A 128 11.36 -10.95 0.27
CA GLU A 128 12.04 -12.16 0.76
C GLU A 128 13.40 -11.89 1.43
N GLU A 129 14.13 -10.86 0.98
CA GLU A 129 15.45 -10.48 1.51
C GLU A 129 15.42 -9.20 2.36
N CYS A 130 14.23 -8.70 2.70
CA CYS A 130 14.07 -7.46 3.44
C CYS A 130 14.02 -7.67 4.96
N LYS A 131 14.43 -6.64 5.70
CA LYS A 131 14.31 -6.57 7.16
C LYS A 131 13.14 -5.68 7.55
N THR A 132 12.38 -6.06 8.56
CA THR A 132 11.34 -5.20 9.11
C THR A 132 11.95 -3.94 9.72
N GLY A 133 11.36 -2.79 9.41
CA GLY A 133 11.75 -1.49 9.96
C GLY A 133 12.24 -0.51 8.90
N LEU A 134 12.42 0.73 9.34
CA LEU A 134 12.96 1.82 8.55
C LEU A 134 14.49 1.66 8.39
N LEU A 135 15.03 2.24 7.33
CA LEU A 135 16.42 2.62 7.24
C LEU A 135 16.77 3.52 8.42
N LEU A 136 18.00 3.38 8.92
CA LEU A 136 18.54 4.23 9.97
C LEU A 136 19.81 4.86 9.42
N LYS A 137 20.06 6.12 9.81
CA LYS A 137 21.35 6.79 9.57
C LYS A 137 22.49 6.10 10.32
#